data_AF-A0A928NPN1-F1
#
_entry.id   AF-A0A928NPN1-F1
#
_cell.length_a   1.000
_cell.length_b   1.000
_cell.length_c   1.000
_cell.angle_alpha   90.00
_cell.angle_beta   90.00
_cell.angle_gamma   90.00
#
_symmetry.space_group_name_H-M   'P 1'
#
loop_
_entity.id
_entity.type
_entity.pdbx_description
1 polymer ?
#
loop_
_entity_poly.entity_id
_entity_poly.type
_entity_poly.pdbx_seq_one_letter_code
_entity_poly.pdbx_strand_id
1 'polypeptide(L)'
;MKQAVSYIFGAGTAPKVTGIVRIQDTLDGFIRVDIDIKGLENNVYGFHIHEKGACVDNVEKPFAASGEIYTSGGTMPPLVPSRGRARMTFYTRDLNIDDIIGRSLIIRKDNSDHDSRIACGIIRKVISGKKSYS
;
A
#
# COMPACT_ATOMS: atom_id res chain seq x y z
N MET A 1 8.98 -15.95 11.12
CA MET A 1 8.03 -15.44 10.11
C MET A 1 8.43 -14.02 9.77
N LYS A 2 8.62 -13.71 8.49
CA LYS A 2 8.92 -12.34 8.07
C LYS A 2 7.68 -11.49 8.24
N GLN A 3 7.89 -10.23 8.56
CA GLN A 3 6.84 -9.25 8.74
C GLN A 3 7.29 -7.93 8.12
N ALA A 4 6.36 -7.25 7.49
CA ALA A 4 6.52 -5.92 6.97
C ALA A 4 5.31 -5.06 7.31
N VAL A 5 5.52 -3.74 7.32
CA VAL A 5 4.45 -2.76 7.44
C VAL A 5 4.61 -1.72 6.36
N SER A 6 3.51 -1.05 6.03
CA SER A 6 3.55 0.25 5.37
C SER A 6 2.56 1.18 6.07
N TYR A 7 3.01 2.40 6.36
CA TYR A 7 2.15 3.48 6.80
C TYR A 7 1.77 4.31 5.58
N ILE A 8 0.46 4.38 5.34
CA ILE A 8 -0.10 5.07 4.18
C ILE A 8 -0.44 6.50 4.58
N PHE A 9 -0.02 7.45 3.76
CA PHE A 9 -0.37 8.86 3.87
C PHE A 9 -0.85 9.40 2.52
N GLY A 10 -1.85 10.27 2.56
CA GLY A 10 -2.42 10.90 1.38
C GLY A 10 -1.52 11.99 0.79
N ALA A 11 -1.69 12.25 -0.51
CA ALA A 11 -1.17 13.43 -1.18
C ALA A 11 -1.84 14.71 -0.64
N GLY A 12 -1.30 15.88 -1.01
CA GLY A 12 -1.92 17.18 -0.72
C GLY A 12 -3.38 17.31 -1.21
N THR A 13 -3.77 16.57 -2.24
CA THR A 13 -5.15 16.51 -2.77
C THR A 13 -6.07 15.57 -1.98
N ALA A 14 -5.52 14.70 -1.14
CA ALA A 14 -6.26 13.74 -0.33
C ALA A 14 -5.70 13.65 1.11
N PRO A 15 -5.55 14.78 1.83
CA PRO A 15 -4.76 14.85 3.08
C PRO A 15 -5.37 14.07 4.25
N LYS A 16 -6.66 13.72 4.15
CA LYS A 16 -7.36 12.91 5.16
C LYS A 16 -7.04 11.42 5.04
N VAL A 17 -6.47 10.98 3.92
CA VAL A 17 -6.16 9.56 3.68
C VAL A 17 -4.99 9.15 4.56
N THR A 18 -5.24 8.20 5.45
CA THR A 18 -4.22 7.63 6.33
C THR A 18 -4.50 6.15 6.52
N GLY A 19 -3.48 5.36 6.81
CA GLY A 19 -3.71 3.96 7.09
C GLY A 19 -2.48 3.15 7.39
N ILE A 20 -2.70 1.87 7.61
CA ILE A 20 -1.66 0.90 7.87
C ILE A 20 -1.94 -0.38 7.09
N VAL A 21 -0.88 -0.92 6.52
CA VAL A 21 -0.88 -2.23 5.86
C VAL A 21 0.16 -3.08 6.54
N ARG A 22 -0.24 -4.27 7.01
CA ARG A 22 0.67 -5.26 7.61
C ARG A 22 0.74 -6.46 6.70
N ILE A 23 1.94 -6.98 6.51
CA ILE A 23 2.23 -8.10 5.62
C ILE A 23 3.03 -9.12 6.43
N GLN A 24 2.60 -10.37 6.44
CA GLN A 24 3.21 -11.39 7.30
C GLN A 24 3.19 -12.78 6.63
N ASP A 25 4.31 -13.49 6.72
CA ASP A 25 4.37 -14.91 6.38
C ASP A 25 3.49 -15.73 7.34
N THR A 26 2.78 -16.71 6.81
CA THR A 26 2.04 -17.72 7.58
C THR A 26 2.71 -19.10 7.49
N LEU A 27 2.38 -19.99 8.42
CA LEU A 27 3.01 -21.32 8.52
C LEU A 27 2.65 -22.26 7.37
N ASP A 28 1.52 -22.02 6.69
CA ASP A 28 1.03 -22.77 5.52
C ASP A 28 1.54 -22.20 4.17
N GLY A 29 2.54 -21.32 4.23
CA GLY A 29 3.24 -20.77 3.06
C GLY A 29 2.49 -19.66 2.32
N PHE A 30 1.42 -19.11 2.89
CA PHE A 30 0.77 -17.90 2.39
C PHE A 30 1.40 -16.63 2.98
N ILE A 31 1.09 -15.51 2.34
CA ILE A 31 1.32 -14.16 2.86
C ILE A 31 -0.04 -13.59 3.26
N ARG A 32 -0.18 -13.26 4.53
CA ARG A 32 -1.32 -12.50 5.06
C ARG A 32 -1.09 -11.01 4.86
N VAL A 33 -2.07 -10.32 4.30
CA VAL A 33 -2.07 -8.86 4.14
C VAL A 33 -3.28 -8.28 4.88
N ASP A 34 -3.03 -7.50 5.93
CA ASP A 34 -4.06 -6.77 6.69
C ASP A 34 -4.02 -5.28 6.35
N ILE A 35 -5.15 -4.74 5.89
CA ILE A 35 -5.29 -3.37 5.41
C ILE A 35 -6.31 -2.65 6.26
N ASP A 36 -5.97 -1.44 6.71
CA ASP A 36 -6.88 -0.52 7.38
C ASP A 36 -6.58 0.92 6.95
N ILE A 37 -7.36 1.42 5.99
CA ILE A 37 -7.24 2.77 5.42
C ILE A 37 -8.48 3.59 5.76
N LYS A 38 -8.28 4.84 6.15
CA LYS A 38 -9.30 5.82 6.52
C LYS A 38 -9.20 7.05 5.63
N GLY A 39 -10.27 7.85 5.60
CA GLY A 39 -10.33 9.12 4.87
C GLY A 39 -10.60 8.98 3.38
N LEU A 40 -10.97 7.78 2.92
CA LEU A 40 -11.35 7.54 1.52
C LEU A 40 -12.82 7.91 1.29
N GLU A 41 -13.12 8.62 0.21
CA GLU A 41 -14.49 8.83 -0.26
C GLU A 41 -15.10 7.52 -0.77
N ASN A 42 -16.44 7.42 -0.83
CA ASN A 42 -17.12 6.23 -1.34
C ASN A 42 -16.85 6.06 -2.85
N ASN A 43 -15.85 5.26 -3.20
CA ASN A 43 -15.44 4.92 -4.55
C ASN A 43 -14.62 3.60 -4.53
N VAL A 44 -14.38 2.98 -5.67
CA VAL A 44 -13.41 1.88 -5.80
C VAL A 44 -12.04 2.47 -6.08
N TYR A 45 -11.01 1.98 -5.39
CA TYR A 45 -9.64 2.44 -5.57
C TYR A 45 -8.73 1.28 -6.00
N GLY A 46 -7.89 1.56 -6.98
CA GLY A 46 -6.78 0.68 -7.33
C GLY A 46 -5.75 0.68 -6.21
N PHE A 47 -5.22 -0.50 -5.90
CA PHE A 47 -4.25 -0.68 -4.82
C PHE A 47 -3.11 -1.56 -5.30
N HIS A 48 -1.91 -0.99 -5.34
CA HIS A 48 -0.78 -1.62 -6.00
C HIS A 48 0.53 -1.46 -5.22
N ILE A 49 1.40 -2.46 -5.28
CA ILE A 49 2.83 -2.29 -5.00
C ILE A 49 3.47 -1.75 -6.28
N HIS A 50 4.19 -0.64 -6.14
CA HIS A 50 5.02 -0.06 -7.19
C HIS A 50 6.48 -0.42 -6.96
N GLU A 51 7.25 -0.44 -8.03
CA GLU A 51 8.59 -1.03 -8.03
C GLU A 51 9.62 -0.25 -7.19
N LYS A 52 9.43 1.07 -6.98
CA LYS A 52 10.38 1.93 -6.24
C LYS A 52 9.82 2.37 -4.90
N GLY A 53 10.65 2.38 -3.85
CA GLY A 53 10.31 2.92 -2.54
C GLY A 53 10.35 4.44 -2.47
N ALA A 54 9.55 5.13 -3.29
CA ALA A 54 9.54 6.57 -3.36
C ALA A 54 8.12 7.13 -3.27
N CYS A 55 7.85 7.87 -2.19
CA CYS A 55 6.57 8.57 -1.97
C CYS A 55 6.77 10.09 -2.04
N VAL A 56 7.31 10.58 -3.15
CA VAL A 56 7.47 12.03 -3.38
C VAL A 56 6.12 12.61 -3.79
N ASP A 57 5.50 13.38 -2.89
CA ASP A 57 4.28 14.13 -3.18
C ASP A 57 4.64 15.40 -3.94
N ASN A 58 4.21 15.50 -5.19
CA ASN A 58 4.36 16.70 -6.01
C ASN A 58 2.97 17.13 -6.51
N VAL A 59 2.78 18.43 -6.71
CA VAL A 59 1.44 19.02 -6.93
C VAL A 59 0.78 18.50 -8.21
N GLU A 60 1.56 18.27 -9.27
CA GLU A 60 1.01 17.90 -10.59
C GLU A 60 0.79 16.39 -10.76
N LYS A 61 1.69 15.58 -10.22
CA LYS A 61 1.75 14.11 -10.35
C LYS A 61 2.19 13.44 -9.04
N PRO A 62 1.35 13.44 -8.00
CA PRO A 62 1.68 12.86 -6.71
C PRO A 62 2.25 11.45 -6.85
N PHE A 63 3.35 11.16 -6.16
CA PHE A 63 3.96 9.83 -6.07
C PHE A 63 4.42 9.22 -7.41
N ALA A 64 4.60 10.00 -8.48
CA ALA A 64 5.13 9.51 -9.76
C ALA A 64 6.48 8.78 -9.62
N ALA A 65 7.31 9.22 -8.67
CA ALA A 65 8.64 8.65 -8.40
C ALA A 65 8.60 7.17 -7.96
N SER A 66 7.45 6.63 -7.55
CA SER A 66 7.31 5.20 -7.24
C SER A 66 7.48 4.28 -8.46
N GLY A 67 7.45 4.83 -9.67
CA GLY A 67 7.60 4.08 -10.92
C GLY A 67 6.32 3.31 -11.28
N GLU A 68 6.52 2.17 -11.93
CA GLU A 68 5.44 1.30 -12.42
C GLU A 68 4.98 0.28 -11.37
N ILE A 69 3.87 -0.41 -11.66
CA ILE A 69 3.38 -1.53 -10.85
C ILE A 69 4.43 -2.65 -10.85
N TYR A 70 4.72 -3.17 -9.66
CA TYR A 70 5.61 -4.32 -9.50
C TYR A 70 5.03 -5.55 -10.20
N THR A 71 5.77 -6.14 -11.13
CA THR A 71 5.24 -7.16 -12.06
C THR A 71 4.96 -8.50 -11.39
N SER A 72 5.69 -8.86 -10.33
CA SER A 72 5.52 -10.13 -9.62
C SER A 72 4.53 -10.01 -8.45
N GLY A 73 3.25 -9.80 -8.77
CA GLY A 73 2.18 -9.75 -7.76
C GLY A 73 1.87 -8.36 -7.20
N GLY A 74 2.28 -7.29 -7.89
CA GLY A 74 2.04 -5.93 -7.41
C GLY A 74 0.60 -5.44 -7.47
N THR A 75 -0.34 -6.20 -8.04
CA THR A 75 -1.77 -5.82 -8.04
C THR A 75 -2.50 -6.49 -6.89
N MET A 76 -3.12 -5.69 -6.03
CA MET A 76 -3.89 -6.16 -4.88
C MET A 76 -5.40 -6.10 -5.17
N PRO A 77 -6.24 -6.78 -4.38
CA PRO A 77 -7.68 -6.56 -4.44
C PRO A 77 -8.00 -5.06 -4.21
N PRO A 78 -8.98 -4.50 -4.96
CA PRO A 78 -9.28 -3.09 -4.88
C PRO A 78 -9.82 -2.70 -3.49
N LEU A 79 -9.61 -1.45 -3.10
CA LEU A 79 -10.16 -0.93 -1.85
C LEU A 79 -11.58 -0.43 -2.10
N VAL A 80 -12.52 -0.95 -1.32
CA VAL A 80 -13.92 -0.52 -1.32
C VAL A 80 -14.25 0.02 0.08
N PRO A 81 -14.14 1.34 0.29
CA PRO A 81 -14.44 1.96 1.56
C PRO A 81 -15.94 2.01 1.82
N SER A 82 -16.31 1.90 3.09
CA SER A 82 -17.64 2.20 3.61
C SER A 82 -17.51 3.24 4.71
N ARG A 83 -18.28 4.34 4.59
CA ARG A 83 -18.27 5.45 5.56
C ARG A 83 -16.85 5.95 5.88
N GLY A 84 -16.04 6.14 4.85
CA GLY A 84 -14.69 6.70 5.04
C GLY A 84 -13.59 5.69 5.34
N ARG A 85 -13.86 4.38 5.40
CA ARG A 85 -12.88 3.36 5.81
C ARG A 85 -12.92 2.12 4.91
N ALA A 86 -11.77 1.73 4.39
CA ALA A 86 -11.56 0.44 3.72
C ALA A 86 -10.74 -0.47 4.65
N ARG A 87 -11.29 -1.63 5.00
CA ARG A 87 -10.61 -2.62 5.85
C ARG A 87 -10.76 -4.01 5.24
N MET A 88 -9.65 -4.71 5.08
CA MET A 88 -9.62 -6.00 4.40
C MET A 88 -8.45 -6.83 4.92
N THR A 89 -8.65 -8.14 5.00
CA THR A 89 -7.56 -9.11 5.17
C THR A 89 -7.68 -10.14 4.06
N PHE A 90 -6.58 -10.43 3.39
CA PHE A 90 -6.53 -11.51 2.40
C PHE A 90 -5.20 -12.26 2.48
N TYR A 91 -5.16 -13.42 1.82
CA TYR A 91 -4.01 -14.32 1.78
C TYR A 91 -3.64 -14.58 0.33
N THR A 92 -2.35 -14.52 0.00
CA THR A 92 -1.84 -14.79 -1.36
C THR A 92 -0.50 -15.54 -1.29
N ARG A 93 -0.15 -16.27 -2.34
CA ARG A 93 1.20 -16.84 -2.57
C ARG A 93 1.98 -16.09 -3.64
N ASP A 94 1.40 -15.04 -4.22
CA ASP A 94 1.97 -14.28 -5.33
C ASP A 94 3.00 -13.24 -4.85
N LEU A 95 3.24 -13.16 -3.54
CA LEU A 95 4.15 -12.21 -2.90
C LEU A 95 5.28 -12.94 -2.18
N ASN A 96 6.45 -12.34 -2.21
CA ASN A 96 7.58 -12.65 -1.33
C ASN A 96 7.94 -11.40 -0.54
N ILE A 97 7.94 -11.49 0.80
CA ILE A 97 8.20 -10.32 1.66
C ILE A 97 9.56 -9.69 1.38
N ASP A 98 10.60 -10.49 1.13
CA ASP A 98 11.94 -9.94 0.89
C ASP A 98 12.00 -9.12 -0.40
N ASP A 99 11.22 -9.50 -1.42
CA ASP A 99 11.20 -8.84 -2.72
C ASP A 99 10.41 -7.52 -2.70
N ILE A 100 9.52 -7.34 -1.73
CA ILE A 100 8.67 -6.14 -1.61
C ILE A 100 9.15 -5.16 -0.53
N ILE A 101 10.10 -5.54 0.34
CA ILE A 101 10.73 -4.58 1.25
C ILE A 101 11.39 -3.46 0.44
N GLY A 102 11.17 -2.22 0.84
CA GLY A 102 11.73 -1.05 0.16
C GLY A 102 10.99 -0.64 -1.11
N ARG A 103 9.88 -1.32 -1.45
CA ARG A 103 8.92 -0.87 -2.47
C ARG A 103 7.83 0.01 -1.85
N SER A 104 6.98 0.63 -2.66
CA SER A 104 5.88 1.47 -2.15
C SER A 104 4.52 0.88 -2.48
N LEU A 105 3.57 1.02 -1.58
CA LEU A 105 2.15 0.84 -1.86
C LEU A 105 1.56 2.16 -2.34
N ILE A 106 0.73 2.10 -3.38
CA ILE A 106 0.02 3.23 -3.99
C ILE A 106 -1.47 2.94 -3.97
N ILE A 107 -2.24 3.93 -3.54
CA ILE A 107 -3.69 3.99 -3.74
C ILE A 107 -3.96 4.99 -4.86
N ARG A 108 -4.72 4.59 -5.87
CA ARG A 108 -5.14 5.45 -6.98
C ARG A 108 -6.66 5.48 -7.10
N LYS A 109 -7.22 6.61 -7.53
CA LYS A 109 -8.64 6.67 -7.90
C LYS A 109 -8.86 5.84 -9.16
N ASP A 110 -10.01 5.18 -9.26
CA ASP A 110 -10.42 4.56 -10.52
C ASP A 110 -11.03 5.60 -11.44
N ASN A 111 -10.17 6.40 -12.06
CA ASN A 111 -10.47 7.16 -13.26
C ASN A 111 -9.47 6.70 -14.33
N SER A 112 -9.83 6.79 -15.60
CA SER A 112 -9.03 6.31 -16.74
C SER A 112 -7.65 6.98 -16.87
N ASP A 113 -7.30 7.93 -16.00
CA ASP A 113 -6.01 8.59 -15.95
C ASP A 113 -5.07 7.85 -14.99
N HIS A 114 -3.98 7.31 -15.53
CA HIS A 114 -2.90 6.63 -14.80
C HIS A 114 -2.24 7.48 -13.69
N ASP A 115 -2.46 8.80 -13.69
CA ASP A 115 -1.82 9.77 -12.80
C ASP A 115 -2.64 10.11 -11.53
N SER A 116 -3.74 9.43 -11.25
CA SER A 116 -4.61 9.70 -10.10
C SER A 116 -4.18 9.05 -8.78
N ARG A 117 -2.87 9.04 -8.50
CA ARG A 117 -2.30 8.51 -7.25
C ARG A 117 -2.67 9.46 -6.10
N ILE A 118 -3.29 8.93 -5.04
CA ILE A 118 -3.81 9.74 -3.94
C ILE A 118 -3.18 9.42 -2.59
N ALA A 119 -2.52 8.28 -2.43
CA ALA A 119 -1.81 7.94 -1.21
C ALA A 119 -0.65 6.99 -1.47
N CYS A 120 0.35 7.05 -0.60
CA CYS A 120 1.56 6.24 -0.71
C CYS A 120 2.05 5.77 0.66
N GLY A 121 2.79 4.66 0.68
CA GLY A 121 3.60 4.28 1.83
C GLY A 121 4.67 3.26 1.47
N ILE A 122 5.89 3.47 1.97
CA ILE A 122 7.02 2.56 1.74
C ILE A 122 6.89 1.34 2.66
N ILE A 123 7.05 0.14 2.09
CA ILE A 123 7.04 -1.13 2.80
C ILE A 123 8.37 -1.28 3.55
N ARG A 124 8.29 -1.40 4.87
CA ARG A 124 9.45 -1.52 5.78
C ARG A 124 9.39 -2.84 6.54
N LYS A 125 10.55 -3.44 6.76
CA LYS A 125 10.70 -4.66 7.55
C LYS A 125 10.38 -4.38 9.01
N VAL A 126 9.62 -5.27 9.65
CA VAL A 126 9.42 -5.27 11.10
C VAL A 126 10.58 -6.03 11.73
N ILE A 127 11.34 -5.38 12.61
CA ILE A 127 12.44 -6.02 13.36
C ILE A 127 11.90 -6.41 14.75
N SER A 128 12.01 -7.70 15.08
CA SER A 128 11.61 -8.22 16.40
C SER A 128 12.33 -7.45 17.53
N GLY A 129 11.57 -7.00 18.53
CA GLY A 129 12.10 -6.30 19.70
C GLY A 129 12.05 -4.77 19.67
N LYS A 130 11.68 -4.13 18.55
CA LYS A 130 11.43 -2.68 18.50
C LYS A 130 9.95 -2.38 18.23
N LYS A 131 9.34 -1.56 19.09
CA LYS A 131 7.99 -1.01 18.91
C LYS A 131 7.94 0.15 17.89
N SER A 132 9.06 0.50 17.25
CA SER A 132 9.16 1.57 16.26
C SER A 132 10.26 1.28 15.21
N TYR A 133 10.05 1.80 14.00
CA TYR A 133 10.92 1.62 12.84
C TYR A 133 12.09 2.61 12.90
N SER A 134 13.29 2.16 12.57
CA SER A 134 14.47 2.98 12.27
C SER A 134 14.71 3.00 10.77
#